data_AF-A0A3R6WND5-F1
#
_entry.id   AF-A0A3R6WND5-F1
#
_cell.length_a   1.000
_cell.length_b   1.000
_cell.length_c   1.000
_cell.angle_alpha   90.00
_cell.angle_beta   90.00
_cell.angle_gamma   90.00
#
_symmetry.space_group_name_H-M   'P 1'
#
loop_
_entity.id
_entity.type
_entity.pdbx_description
1 polymer ?
#
loop_
_entity_poly.entity_id
_entity_poly.type
_entity_poly.pdbx_seq_one_letter_code
_entity_poly.pdbx_strand_id
1 'polypeptide(L)'
;METHTATGFSIVKSPRGDTPHPRTNLLASLHPIDNANLLSKAIFGWANTLLREGNRRQLSPEDLWPLQESNKAAPLASNYASVYVTHGNSLLRTFFAIYWVKLVAVALMQLFSVACDLYGPAYVLPKVVRAVQQPVFDATSTSLLVLSLYGIQVLSAFMKAHMNFINRLIGIQLGSSVRSMLFEKALKLNAKSKKEKSTGDITNLFSTDVTNLLQFATNMNLIWIVPVQIAVVLYLLYLLVGWSVFVGLAVVVVILALNAVVAIFLGKEQDHLYKAKDNRMKVVNEVFGAIQIVKFNAWEEKFVAKLTELRLVEIVSIWKFMRYYIVLMVFLFSTPVLVTITIFATFTLWMGQSLTVAIVFSTLSLFMSLQEALFGLPVVVMSTVQCFVSVKRINAVLLMDECDPSDVQTPASNAALKTKYATDRTVLAIDQGSFGWHTVASDNKDSATDKKVVDA
;
A
#
# COMPACT_ATOMS: atom_id res chain seq x y z
N MET A 1 -32.96 -11.41 -46.49
CA MET A 1 -32.09 -12.48 -45.94
C MET A 1 -31.01 -11.77 -45.16
N GLU A 2 -31.34 -11.36 -43.93
CA GLU A 2 -30.49 -10.50 -43.10
C GLU A 2 -29.64 -11.38 -42.19
N THR A 3 -28.33 -11.32 -42.38
CA THR A 3 -27.33 -12.00 -41.57
C THR A 3 -26.94 -11.12 -40.39
N HIS A 4 -27.39 -11.48 -39.20
CA HIS A 4 -26.90 -10.89 -37.94
C HIS A 4 -25.43 -11.25 -37.72
N THR A 5 -24.57 -10.23 -37.69
CA THR A 5 -23.17 -10.33 -37.29
C THR A 5 -23.12 -10.50 -35.76
N ALA A 6 -22.94 -11.74 -35.30
CA ALA A 6 -22.74 -12.03 -33.89
C ALA A 6 -21.34 -11.55 -33.45
N THR A 7 -21.29 -10.48 -32.67
CA THR A 7 -20.08 -10.08 -31.93
C THR A 7 -19.74 -11.17 -30.92
N GLY A 8 -18.60 -11.81 -31.08
CA GLY A 8 -18.14 -12.98 -30.30
C GLY A 8 -17.72 -12.68 -28.85
N PHE A 9 -18.59 -12.07 -28.06
CA PHE A 9 -18.54 -12.17 -26.61
C PHE A 9 -19.50 -13.28 -26.18
N SER A 10 -18.97 -14.48 -25.94
CA SER A 10 -19.72 -15.49 -25.21
C SER A 10 -19.90 -14.98 -23.78
N ILE A 11 -21.16 -14.70 -23.42
CA ILE A 11 -21.54 -14.60 -22.01
C ILE A 11 -21.25 -15.98 -21.42
N VAL A 12 -20.13 -16.12 -20.72
CA VAL A 12 -19.84 -17.33 -19.96
C VAL A 12 -20.92 -17.44 -18.90
N LYS A 13 -21.96 -18.22 -19.17
CA LYS A 13 -22.96 -18.59 -18.18
C LYS A 13 -22.22 -19.25 -17.03
N SER A 14 -22.41 -18.73 -15.83
CA SER A 14 -21.84 -19.29 -14.61
C SER A 14 -22.18 -20.79 -14.52
N PRO A 15 -21.23 -21.66 -14.15
CA PRO A 15 -21.50 -23.08 -13.90
C PRO A 15 -22.52 -23.30 -12.77
N ARG A 16 -22.73 -22.27 -11.94
CA ARG A 16 -23.77 -22.20 -10.91
C ARG A 16 -24.96 -21.50 -11.55
N GLY A 17 -25.99 -22.27 -11.91
CA GLY A 17 -27.08 -21.84 -12.79
C GLY A 17 -27.72 -20.51 -12.44
N ASP A 18 -28.22 -19.82 -13.46
CA ASP A 18 -29.00 -18.58 -13.37
C ASP A 18 -30.43 -18.89 -12.85
N THR A 19 -30.55 -19.46 -11.65
CA THR A 19 -31.86 -19.52 -10.99
C THR A 19 -32.24 -18.10 -10.56
N PRO A 20 -33.41 -17.57 -10.95
CA PRO A 20 -33.85 -16.24 -10.56
C PRO A 20 -34.22 -16.27 -9.08
N HIS A 21 -33.21 -16.11 -8.22
CA HIS A 21 -33.42 -15.81 -6.82
C HIS A 21 -33.93 -14.36 -6.71
N PRO A 22 -34.94 -14.08 -5.88
CA PRO A 22 -35.46 -12.74 -5.71
C PRO A 22 -34.33 -11.80 -5.31
N ARG A 23 -34.06 -10.81 -6.15
CA ARG A 23 -33.02 -9.80 -5.91
C ARG A 23 -33.45 -8.96 -4.72
N THR A 24 -32.77 -9.12 -3.60
CA THR A 24 -32.89 -8.21 -2.47
C THR A 24 -31.99 -7.03 -2.78
N ASN A 25 -32.57 -5.86 -3.06
CA ASN A 25 -31.80 -4.64 -3.31
C ASN A 25 -31.16 -4.18 -1.99
N LEU A 26 -29.93 -4.63 -1.71
CA LEU A 26 -29.23 -4.36 -0.47
C LEU A 26 -28.65 -2.93 -0.41
N LEU A 27 -28.52 -2.25 -1.56
CA LEU A 27 -28.12 -0.84 -1.62
C LEU A 27 -29.09 0.10 -0.90
N ALA A 28 -30.37 -0.30 -0.78
CA ALA A 28 -31.40 0.47 -0.06
C ALA A 28 -31.43 0.19 1.45
N SER A 29 -30.69 -0.80 1.93
CA SER A 29 -30.67 -1.21 3.34
C SER A 29 -29.52 -0.56 4.12
N LEU A 30 -29.69 -0.34 5.43
CA LEU A 30 -28.61 0.13 6.30
C LEU A 30 -27.45 -0.88 6.33
N HIS A 31 -26.22 -0.39 6.53
CA HIS A 31 -25.05 -1.27 6.60
C HIS A 31 -25.18 -2.26 7.77
N PRO A 32 -24.98 -3.57 7.56
CA PRO A 32 -25.29 -4.61 8.55
C PRO A 32 -24.47 -4.50 9.83
N ILE A 33 -23.29 -3.88 9.78
CA ILE A 33 -22.46 -3.62 10.95
C ILE A 33 -23.12 -2.68 11.96
N ASP A 34 -24.01 -1.77 11.53
CA ASP A 34 -24.63 -0.79 12.42
C ASP A 34 -25.62 -1.48 13.36
N ASN A 35 -26.38 -2.44 12.81
CA ASN A 35 -27.36 -3.24 13.55
C ASN A 35 -26.78 -4.55 14.12
N ALA A 36 -25.48 -4.83 13.92
CA ALA A 36 -24.86 -6.06 14.40
C ALA A 36 -24.60 -6.02 15.92
N ASN A 37 -25.00 -7.10 16.61
CA ASN A 37 -24.64 -7.33 18.00
C ASN A 37 -23.12 -7.48 18.17
N LEU A 38 -22.62 -7.26 19.39
CA LEU A 38 -21.19 -7.31 19.71
C LEU A 38 -20.52 -8.62 19.28
N LEU A 39 -21.18 -9.76 19.46
CA LEU A 39 -20.67 -11.06 19.01
C LEU A 39 -20.50 -11.09 17.49
N SER A 40 -21.51 -10.64 16.73
CA SER A 40 -21.45 -10.60 15.26
C SER A 40 -20.37 -9.65 14.75
N LYS A 41 -20.13 -8.53 15.44
CA LYS A 41 -19.01 -7.63 15.17
C LYS A 41 -17.66 -8.31 15.42
N ALA A 42 -17.52 -8.99 16.56
CA ALA A 42 -16.30 -9.66 16.98
C ALA A 42 -15.89 -10.80 16.03
N ILE A 43 -16.82 -11.62 15.54
CA ILE A 43 -16.50 -12.73 14.64
C ILE A 43 -16.63 -12.37 13.15
N PHE A 44 -16.82 -11.09 12.82
CA PHE A 44 -17.15 -10.62 11.46
C PHE A 44 -18.36 -11.33 10.84
N GLY A 45 -19.30 -11.80 11.68
CA GLY A 45 -20.45 -12.60 11.27
C GLY A 45 -21.45 -11.82 10.40
N TRP A 46 -21.45 -10.49 10.48
CA TRP A 46 -22.26 -9.61 9.65
C TRP A 46 -21.96 -9.74 8.15
N ALA A 47 -20.76 -10.20 7.77
CA ALA A 47 -20.38 -10.42 6.37
C ALA A 47 -20.87 -11.77 5.80
N ASN A 48 -21.30 -12.71 6.66
CA ASN A 48 -21.66 -14.07 6.24
C ASN A 48 -22.82 -14.12 5.24
N THR A 49 -23.74 -13.16 5.31
CA THR A 49 -24.88 -13.06 4.38
C THR A 49 -24.40 -12.84 2.96
N LEU A 50 -23.53 -11.85 2.74
CA LEU A 50 -22.95 -11.57 1.42
C LEU A 50 -22.02 -12.70 0.95
N LEU A 51 -21.21 -13.28 1.84
CA LEU A 51 -20.34 -14.42 1.52
C LEU A 51 -21.16 -15.64 1.07
N ARG A 52 -22.29 -15.91 1.72
CA ARG A 52 -23.18 -17.01 1.36
C ARG A 52 -23.82 -16.78 0.00
N GLU A 53 -24.29 -15.56 -0.28
CA GLU A 53 -24.87 -15.21 -1.58
C GLU A 53 -23.84 -15.27 -2.71
N GLY A 54 -22.61 -14.79 -2.48
CA GLY A 54 -21.50 -14.92 -3.42
C GLY A 54 -21.07 -16.37 -3.67
N ASN A 55 -21.31 -17.28 -2.72
CA ASN A 55 -21.10 -18.71 -2.96
C ASN A 55 -22.21 -19.34 -3.81
N ARG A 56 -23.44 -18.82 -3.73
CA ARG A 56 -24.58 -19.33 -4.49
C ARG A 56 -24.59 -18.83 -5.92
N ARG A 57 -24.33 -17.54 -6.13
CA ARG A 57 -24.38 -16.89 -7.45
C ARG A 57 -23.33 -15.79 -7.57
N GLN A 58 -23.12 -15.32 -8.80
CA GLN A 58 -22.31 -14.13 -9.03
C GLN A 58 -22.99 -12.89 -8.44
N LEU A 59 -22.22 -12.07 -7.73
CA LEU A 59 -22.68 -10.82 -7.14
C LEU A 59 -22.75 -9.71 -8.19
N SER A 60 -23.79 -8.87 -8.08
CA SER A 60 -23.94 -7.63 -8.85
C SER A 60 -23.75 -6.41 -7.94
N PRO A 61 -23.56 -5.20 -8.50
CA PRO A 61 -23.46 -3.97 -7.70
C PRO A 61 -24.68 -3.72 -6.79
N GLU A 62 -25.85 -4.23 -7.18
CA GLU A 62 -27.12 -4.13 -6.41
C GLU A 62 -27.10 -4.93 -5.10
N ASP A 63 -26.20 -5.91 -4.99
CA ASP A 63 -26.05 -6.78 -3.82
C ASP A 63 -25.13 -6.18 -2.74
N LEU A 64 -24.51 -5.04 -3.01
CA LEU A 64 -23.59 -4.39 -2.07
C LEU A 64 -24.35 -3.51 -1.09
N TRP A 65 -23.87 -3.46 0.16
CA TRP A 65 -24.39 -2.52 1.14
C TRP A 65 -23.87 -1.10 0.89
N PRO A 66 -24.67 -0.06 1.20
CA PRO A 66 -24.15 1.29 1.24
C PRO A 66 -23.11 1.43 2.35
N LEU A 67 -22.14 2.32 2.16
CA LEU A 67 -21.15 2.64 3.19
C LEU A 67 -21.82 3.24 4.42
N GLN A 68 -21.29 2.92 5.62
CA GLN A 68 -21.64 3.64 6.85
C GLN A 68 -21.41 5.15 6.68
N GLU A 69 -22.23 5.99 7.31
CA GLU A 69 -22.11 7.45 7.22
C GLU A 69 -20.70 7.95 7.61
N SER A 70 -20.12 7.37 8.65
CA SER A 70 -18.75 7.69 9.11
C SER A 70 -17.65 7.32 8.11
N ASN A 71 -17.95 6.49 7.11
CA ASN A 71 -17.03 6.03 6.07
C ASN A 71 -17.30 6.68 4.70
N LYS A 72 -18.30 7.56 4.59
CA LYS A 72 -18.57 8.29 3.35
C LYS A 72 -17.53 9.39 3.11
N ALA A 73 -17.28 9.70 1.85
CA ALA A 73 -16.24 10.65 1.45
C ALA A 73 -16.48 12.08 1.99
N ALA A 74 -17.70 12.60 1.88
CA ALA A 74 -18.03 13.97 2.29
C ALA A 74 -17.73 14.27 3.78
N PRO A 75 -18.23 13.50 4.76
CA PRO A 75 -17.92 13.76 6.17
C PRO A 75 -16.43 13.54 6.50
N LEU A 76 -15.81 12.52 5.90
CA LEU A 76 -14.38 12.25 6.09
C LEU A 76 -13.50 13.39 5.55
N ALA A 77 -13.83 13.93 4.37
CA ALA A 77 -13.10 15.01 3.73
C ALA A 77 -13.28 16.33 4.50
N SER A 78 -14.52 16.66 4.89
CA SER A 78 -14.82 17.86 5.68
C SER A 78 -14.08 17.89 7.01
N ASN A 79 -14.12 16.77 7.77
CA ASN A 79 -13.40 16.66 9.03
C ASN A 79 -11.87 16.71 8.83
N TYR A 80 -11.34 16.08 7.78
CA TYR A 80 -9.91 16.12 7.53
C TYR A 80 -9.45 17.51 7.09
N ALA A 81 -10.22 18.20 6.24
CA ALA A 81 -9.90 19.55 5.78
C ALA A 81 -9.92 20.60 6.91
N SER A 82 -10.88 20.51 7.84
CA SER A 82 -10.92 21.41 9.00
C SER A 82 -9.71 21.25 9.91
N VAL A 83 -9.30 20.00 10.17
CA VAL A 83 -8.09 19.70 10.97
C VAL A 83 -6.81 20.03 10.19
N TYR A 84 -6.83 19.94 8.85
CA TYR A 84 -5.71 20.31 7.98
C TYR A 84 -5.30 21.77 8.11
N VAL A 85 -6.30 22.67 8.08
CA VAL A 85 -6.05 24.11 8.23
C VAL A 85 -5.54 24.45 9.63
N THR A 86 -6.13 23.86 10.67
CA THR A 86 -5.71 24.13 12.07
C THR A 86 -4.31 23.62 12.40
N HIS A 87 -3.81 22.60 11.70
CA HIS A 87 -2.50 21.98 11.93
C HIS A 87 -1.43 22.41 10.92
N GLY A 88 -1.54 23.64 10.41
CA GLY A 88 -0.50 24.27 9.59
C GLY A 88 -0.33 23.64 8.21
N ASN A 89 -1.43 23.15 7.61
CA ASN A 89 -1.46 22.61 6.25
C ASN A 89 -0.47 21.45 6.04
N SER A 90 -0.42 20.51 7.00
CA SER A 90 0.46 19.34 6.94
C SER A 90 -0.35 18.05 7.04
N LEU A 91 -0.43 17.30 5.93
CA LEU A 91 -1.19 16.05 5.84
C LEU A 91 -0.85 15.05 6.95
N LEU A 92 0.44 14.84 7.25
CA LEU A 92 0.83 13.87 8.28
C LEU A 92 0.45 14.33 9.68
N ARG A 93 0.63 15.62 10.01
CA ARG A 93 0.22 16.15 11.32
C ARG A 93 -1.28 16.01 11.53
N THR A 94 -2.07 16.32 10.50
CA THR A 94 -3.53 16.15 10.49
C THR A 94 -3.93 14.69 10.65
N PHE A 95 -3.25 13.78 9.94
CA PHE A 95 -3.47 12.34 10.07
C PHE A 95 -3.26 11.86 11.51
N PHE A 96 -2.13 12.23 12.13
CA PHE A 96 -1.88 11.86 13.53
C PHE A 96 -2.91 12.48 14.48
N ALA A 97 -3.26 13.76 14.30
CA ALA A 97 -4.26 14.42 15.13
C ALA A 97 -5.63 13.72 15.11
N ILE A 98 -6.07 13.20 13.95
CA ILE A 98 -7.36 12.52 13.81
C ILE A 98 -7.30 11.07 14.32
N TYR A 99 -6.22 10.34 14.03
CA TYR A 99 -6.19 8.88 14.18
C TYR A 99 -5.37 8.37 15.37
N TRP A 100 -4.68 9.23 16.14
CA TRP A 100 -3.73 8.78 17.17
C TRP A 100 -4.31 7.75 18.16
N VAL A 101 -5.56 7.90 18.61
CA VAL A 101 -6.18 6.94 19.55
C VAL A 101 -6.29 5.56 18.92
N LYS A 102 -6.77 5.49 17.66
CA LYS A 102 -6.87 4.21 16.94
C LYS A 102 -5.50 3.62 16.65
N LEU A 103 -4.52 4.47 16.34
CA LEU A 103 -3.14 4.05 16.08
C LEU A 103 -2.48 3.46 17.33
N VAL A 104 -2.71 4.05 18.51
CA VAL A 104 -2.25 3.51 19.80
C VAL A 104 -2.97 2.20 20.13
N ALA A 105 -4.28 2.10 19.90
CA ALA A 105 -5.01 0.85 20.11
C ALA A 105 -4.48 -0.29 19.22
N VAL A 106 -4.25 -0.01 17.93
CA VAL A 106 -3.62 -0.95 17.00
C VAL A 106 -2.22 -1.33 17.47
N ALA A 107 -1.42 -0.36 17.89
CA ALA A 107 -0.07 -0.60 18.41
C ALA A 107 -0.07 -1.58 19.59
N LEU A 108 -0.99 -1.40 20.54
CA LEU A 108 -1.13 -2.29 21.69
C LEU A 108 -1.58 -3.70 21.27
N MET A 109 -2.58 -3.81 20.37
CA MET A 109 -3.00 -5.10 19.80
C MET A 109 -1.84 -5.81 19.10
N GLN A 110 -1.00 -5.04 18.41
CA GLN A 110 0.13 -5.60 17.68
C GLN A 110 1.24 -6.06 18.62
N LEU A 111 1.62 -5.27 19.61
CA LEU A 111 2.59 -5.67 20.64
C LEU A 111 2.13 -6.93 21.38
N PHE A 112 0.84 -7.00 21.71
CA PHE A 112 0.24 -8.19 22.30
C PHE A 112 0.34 -9.39 21.37
N SER A 113 0.01 -9.22 20.09
CA SER A 113 0.12 -10.30 19.09
C SER A 113 1.55 -10.82 18.94
N VAL A 114 2.55 -9.92 18.93
CA VAL A 114 3.97 -10.29 18.92
C VAL A 114 4.34 -11.07 20.19
N ALA A 115 3.87 -10.64 21.37
CA ALA A 115 4.12 -11.37 22.61
C ALA A 115 3.50 -12.78 22.59
N CYS A 116 2.28 -12.93 22.03
CA CYS A 116 1.65 -14.23 21.84
C CYS A 116 2.43 -15.12 20.87
N ASP A 117 2.93 -14.57 19.77
CA ASP A 117 3.71 -15.32 18.78
C ASP A 117 5.02 -15.84 19.39
N LEU A 118 5.66 -15.05 20.27
CA LEU A 118 6.89 -15.41 20.96
C LEU A 118 6.66 -16.37 22.13
N TYR A 119 5.46 -16.42 22.72
CA TYR A 119 5.13 -17.30 23.84
C TYR A 119 5.39 -18.78 23.52
N GLY A 120 5.04 -19.23 22.32
CA GLY A 120 5.27 -20.61 21.88
C GLY A 120 6.75 -20.99 21.84
N PRO A 121 7.56 -20.34 20.98
CA PRO A 121 8.99 -20.61 20.85
C PRO A 121 9.79 -20.38 22.14
N ALA A 122 9.51 -19.30 22.88
CA ALA A 122 10.32 -18.87 24.01
C ALA A 122 10.01 -19.63 25.31
N TYR A 123 8.74 -20.00 25.54
CA TYR A 123 8.31 -20.55 26.83
C TYR A 123 7.75 -21.97 26.73
N VAL A 124 6.81 -22.22 25.82
CA VAL A 124 6.11 -23.51 25.76
C VAL A 124 6.99 -24.61 25.19
N LEU A 125 7.62 -24.34 24.04
CA LEU A 125 8.38 -25.34 23.29
C LEU A 125 9.54 -25.96 24.11
N PRO A 126 10.38 -25.19 24.82
CA PRO A 126 11.42 -25.78 25.66
C PRO A 126 10.87 -26.66 26.78
N LYS A 127 9.73 -26.26 27.39
CA LYS A 127 9.12 -26.99 28.52
C LYS A 127 8.47 -28.29 28.07
N VAL A 128 7.74 -28.26 26.96
CA VAL A 128 7.12 -29.46 26.38
C VAL A 128 8.20 -30.45 25.96
N VAL A 129 9.26 -30.00 25.29
CA VAL A 129 10.36 -30.89 24.90
C VAL A 129 11.03 -31.51 26.12
N ARG A 130 11.31 -30.73 27.18
CA ARG A 130 11.88 -31.25 28.42
C ARG A 130 10.96 -32.26 29.13
N ALA A 131 9.66 -32.00 29.15
CA ALA A 131 8.69 -32.90 29.78
C ALA A 131 8.62 -34.26 29.07
N VAL A 132 8.70 -34.28 27.74
CA VAL A 132 8.72 -35.52 26.94
C VAL A 132 10.02 -36.31 27.12
N GLN A 133 11.12 -35.64 27.47
CA GLN A 133 12.42 -36.27 27.71
C GLN A 133 12.59 -36.84 29.13
N GLN A 134 11.69 -36.50 30.07
CA GLN A 134 11.77 -37.00 31.43
C GLN A 134 11.28 -38.45 31.53
N PRO A 135 11.88 -39.28 32.41
CA PRO A 135 11.48 -40.69 32.57
C PRO A 135 10.03 -40.85 33.06
N VAL A 136 9.54 -39.88 33.84
CA VAL A 136 8.16 -39.81 34.32
C VAL A 136 7.48 -38.66 33.59
N PHE A 137 6.53 -39.00 32.72
CA PHE A 137 5.79 -38.02 31.95
C PHE A 137 4.62 -37.44 32.74
N ASP A 138 4.69 -36.15 33.09
CA ASP A 138 3.54 -35.43 33.62
C ASP A 138 2.61 -34.99 32.49
N ALA A 139 1.64 -35.85 32.20
CA ALA A 139 0.62 -35.62 31.17
C ALA A 139 -0.25 -34.40 31.46
N THR A 140 -0.53 -34.10 32.72
CA THR A 140 -1.44 -33.02 33.11
C THR A 140 -0.78 -31.66 32.89
N SER A 141 0.45 -31.47 33.37
CA SER A 141 1.16 -30.20 33.17
C SER A 141 1.51 -29.96 31.70
N THR A 142 1.88 -31.02 30.96
CA THR A 142 2.23 -30.90 29.54
C THR A 142 1.00 -30.59 28.70
N SER A 143 -0.13 -31.25 28.94
CA SER A 143 -1.39 -30.95 28.23
C SER A 143 -1.89 -29.55 28.54
N LEU A 144 -1.75 -29.06 29.77
CA LEU A 144 -2.11 -27.69 30.14
C LEU A 144 -1.26 -26.64 29.39
N LEU A 145 0.04 -26.88 29.21
CA LEU A 145 0.93 -26.02 28.42
C LEU A 145 0.57 -26.00 26.92
N VAL A 146 0.19 -27.16 26.37
CA VAL A 146 -0.26 -27.24 24.96
C VAL A 146 -1.61 -26.53 24.79
N LEU A 147 -2.53 -26.70 25.74
CA LEU A 147 -3.83 -26.03 25.73
C LEU A 147 -3.68 -24.52 25.91
N SER A 148 -2.77 -24.06 26.77
CA SER A 148 -2.48 -22.63 26.93
C SER A 148 -1.89 -22.03 25.65
N LEU A 149 -1.00 -22.76 24.96
CA LEU A 149 -0.48 -22.35 23.66
C LEU A 149 -1.61 -22.22 22.63
N TYR A 150 -2.49 -23.21 22.53
CA TYR A 150 -3.63 -23.15 21.63
C TYR A 150 -4.54 -21.94 21.93
N GLY A 151 -4.91 -21.74 23.21
CA GLY A 151 -5.74 -20.60 23.62
C GLY A 151 -5.10 -19.25 23.30
N ILE A 152 -3.80 -19.09 23.56
CA ILE A 152 -3.05 -17.87 23.25
C ILE A 152 -2.96 -17.64 21.74
N GLN A 153 -2.79 -18.69 20.94
CA GLN A 153 -2.73 -18.55 19.48
C GLN A 153 -4.09 -18.21 18.86
N VAL A 154 -5.19 -18.76 19.38
CA VAL A 154 -6.55 -18.37 18.98
C VAL A 154 -6.80 -16.90 19.31
N LEU A 155 -6.38 -16.44 20.50
CA LEU A 155 -6.49 -15.04 20.90
C LEU A 155 -5.61 -14.12 20.03
N SER A 156 -4.38 -14.53 19.71
CA SER A 156 -3.48 -13.83 18.78
C SER A 156 -4.13 -13.68 17.40
N ALA A 157 -4.68 -14.76 16.85
CA ALA A 157 -5.37 -14.74 15.56
C ALA A 157 -6.57 -13.79 15.57
N PHE A 158 -7.36 -13.81 16.65
CA PHE A 158 -8.50 -12.91 16.84
C PHE A 158 -8.06 -11.43 16.90
N MET A 159 -6.99 -11.12 17.64
CA MET A 159 -6.42 -9.76 17.71
C MET A 159 -5.87 -9.31 16.36
N LYS A 160 -5.10 -10.15 15.67
CA LYS A 160 -4.56 -9.85 14.32
C LYS A 160 -5.67 -9.55 13.32
N ALA A 161 -6.79 -10.28 13.36
CA ALA A 161 -7.93 -10.02 12.48
C ALA A 161 -8.51 -8.61 12.68
N HIS A 162 -8.75 -8.21 13.94
CA HIS A 162 -9.27 -6.87 14.27
C HIS A 162 -8.26 -5.77 13.96
N MET A 163 -7.00 -5.98 14.32
CA MET A 163 -5.90 -5.07 14.02
C MET A 163 -5.80 -4.81 12.51
N ASN A 164 -5.82 -5.86 11.69
CA ASN A 164 -5.79 -5.76 10.23
C ASN A 164 -7.01 -5.02 9.66
N PHE A 165 -8.19 -5.27 10.21
CA PHE A 165 -9.41 -4.57 9.81
C PHE A 165 -9.32 -3.07 10.12
N ILE A 166 -8.92 -2.70 11.34
CA ILE A 166 -8.79 -1.29 11.76
C ILE A 166 -7.72 -0.57 10.94
N ASN A 167 -6.54 -1.18 10.73
CA ASN A 167 -5.46 -0.59 9.93
C ASN A 167 -5.91 -0.31 8.49
N ARG A 168 -6.55 -1.29 7.84
CA ARG A 168 -7.08 -1.13 6.48
C ARG A 168 -8.14 -0.04 6.42
N LEU A 169 -9.02 0.03 7.42
CA LEU A 169 -10.05 1.05 7.49
C LEU A 169 -9.44 2.45 7.60
N ILE A 170 -8.45 2.65 8.49
CA ILE A 170 -7.73 3.93 8.62
C ILE A 170 -7.09 4.33 7.29
N GLY A 171 -6.42 3.40 6.61
CA GLY A 171 -5.79 3.65 5.31
C GLY A 171 -6.79 4.09 4.24
N ILE A 172 -7.94 3.40 4.14
CA ILE A 172 -9.00 3.74 3.19
C ILE A 172 -9.62 5.10 3.52
N GLN A 173 -9.90 5.38 4.80
CA GLN A 173 -10.47 6.66 5.24
C GLN A 173 -9.53 7.83 4.88
N LEU A 174 -8.23 7.72 5.21
CA LEU A 174 -7.22 8.72 4.83
C LEU A 174 -7.18 8.90 3.30
N GLY A 175 -7.11 7.81 2.56
CA GLY A 175 -7.06 7.87 1.10
C GLY A 175 -8.32 8.47 0.47
N SER A 176 -9.48 8.29 1.09
CA SER A 176 -10.74 8.90 0.67
C SER A 176 -10.71 10.42 0.90
N SER A 177 -10.36 10.86 2.12
CA SER A 177 -10.27 12.28 2.48
C SER A 177 -9.31 13.04 1.57
N VAL A 178 -8.10 12.51 1.35
CA VAL A 178 -7.09 13.19 0.53
C VAL A 178 -7.51 13.25 -0.95
N ARG A 179 -8.16 12.21 -1.48
CA ARG A 179 -8.71 12.26 -2.85
C ARG A 179 -9.80 13.32 -2.99
N SER A 180 -10.72 13.41 -2.03
CA SER A 180 -11.76 14.44 -2.05
C SER A 180 -11.16 15.85 -1.99
N MET A 181 -10.19 16.09 -1.10
CA MET A 181 -9.51 17.39 -1.03
C MET A 181 -8.76 17.72 -2.32
N LEU A 182 -8.05 16.76 -2.91
CA LEU A 182 -7.38 16.95 -4.20
C LEU A 182 -8.40 17.25 -5.31
N PHE A 183 -9.57 16.61 -5.29
CA PHE A 183 -10.62 16.82 -6.27
C PHE A 183 -11.15 18.25 -6.19
N GLU A 184 -11.54 18.66 -4.98
CA GLU A 184 -12.02 20.01 -4.71
C GLU A 184 -10.98 21.05 -5.06
N LYS A 185 -9.70 20.81 -4.71
CA LYS A 185 -8.60 21.70 -5.05
C LYS A 185 -8.46 21.84 -6.56
N ALA A 186 -8.42 20.73 -7.30
CA ALA A 186 -8.26 20.72 -8.75
C ALA A 186 -9.37 21.51 -9.48
N LEU A 187 -10.60 21.48 -8.97
CA LEU A 187 -11.72 22.27 -9.50
C LEU A 187 -11.53 23.78 -9.27
N LYS A 188 -10.91 24.18 -8.16
CA LYS A 188 -10.73 25.58 -7.76
C LYS A 188 -9.42 26.22 -8.23
N LEU A 189 -8.46 25.45 -8.75
CA LEU A 189 -7.18 26.02 -9.23
C LEU A 189 -7.39 27.10 -10.30
N ASN A 190 -6.67 28.21 -10.15
CA ASN A 190 -6.63 29.26 -11.18
C ASN A 190 -5.86 28.82 -12.43
N ALA A 191 -5.89 29.65 -13.48
CA ALA A 191 -5.28 29.30 -14.76
C ALA A 191 -3.75 29.17 -14.70
N LYS A 192 -3.07 29.94 -13.85
CA LYS A 192 -1.62 29.87 -13.64
C LYS A 192 -1.24 28.51 -13.02
N SER A 193 -1.92 28.12 -11.94
CA SER A 193 -1.71 26.85 -11.25
C SER A 193 -2.03 25.65 -12.15
N LYS A 194 -3.10 25.72 -12.96
CA LYS A 194 -3.45 24.69 -13.97
C LYS A 194 -2.42 24.57 -15.09
N LYS A 195 -1.68 25.62 -15.41
CA LYS A 195 -0.58 25.56 -16.39
C LYS A 195 0.67 24.92 -15.78
N GLU A 196 0.92 25.12 -14.48
CA GLU A 196 2.07 24.53 -13.77
C GLU A 196 1.90 23.02 -13.53
N LYS A 197 0.67 22.55 -13.29
CA LYS A 197 0.37 21.12 -13.09
C LYS A 197 -0.57 20.61 -14.18
N SER A 198 -0.08 19.68 -14.98
CA SER A 198 -0.88 19.03 -16.00
C SER A 198 -2.00 18.18 -15.37
N THR A 199 -3.05 17.90 -16.14
CA THR A 199 -4.08 16.94 -15.74
C THR A 199 -3.46 15.58 -15.42
N GLY A 200 -2.43 15.16 -16.16
CA GLY A 200 -1.70 13.92 -15.89
C GLY A 200 -1.00 13.91 -14.53
N ASP A 201 -0.42 15.04 -14.12
CA ASP A 201 0.21 15.16 -12.79
C ASP A 201 -0.82 14.98 -11.68
N ILE A 202 -1.99 15.63 -11.79
CA ILE A 202 -3.08 15.50 -10.83
C ILE A 202 -3.63 14.07 -10.80
N THR A 203 -3.82 13.43 -11.96
CA THR A 203 -4.25 12.03 -12.04
C THR A 203 -3.24 11.08 -11.38
N ASN A 204 -1.94 11.33 -11.52
CA ASN A 204 -0.91 10.56 -10.84
C ASN A 204 -0.97 10.76 -9.31
N LEU A 205 -1.26 11.97 -8.83
CA LEU A 205 -1.48 12.21 -7.40
C LEU A 205 -2.65 11.39 -6.87
N PHE A 206 -3.77 11.36 -7.59
CA PHE A 206 -4.98 10.62 -7.23
C PHE A 206 -4.78 9.10 -7.12
N SER A 207 -3.94 8.56 -7.99
CA SER A 207 -3.70 7.12 -8.13
C SER A 207 -2.51 6.69 -7.29
N THR A 208 -1.29 7.01 -7.73
CA THR A 208 -0.04 6.54 -7.12
C THR A 208 0.19 7.17 -5.75
N ASP A 209 0.14 8.51 -5.64
CA ASP A 209 0.55 9.18 -4.41
C ASP A 209 -0.40 8.93 -3.24
N VAL A 210 -1.71 8.98 -3.47
CA VAL A 210 -2.67 8.63 -2.41
C VAL A 210 -2.56 7.15 -2.03
N THR A 211 -2.26 6.26 -2.97
CA THR A 211 -2.05 4.84 -2.64
C THR A 211 -0.83 4.64 -1.74
N ASN A 212 0.25 5.40 -1.95
CA ASN A 212 1.41 5.39 -1.06
C ASN A 212 1.05 5.85 0.37
N LEU A 213 0.20 6.88 0.51
CA LEU A 213 -0.30 7.33 1.82
C LEU A 213 -1.15 6.24 2.49
N LEU A 214 -2.02 5.56 1.75
CA LEU A 214 -2.84 4.45 2.26
C LEU A 214 -1.96 3.31 2.78
N GLN A 215 -0.95 2.93 1.99
CA GLN A 215 -0.01 1.87 2.35
C GLN A 215 0.79 2.23 3.61
N PHE A 216 1.25 3.48 3.70
CA PHE A 216 1.90 3.99 4.90
C PHE A 216 0.97 3.96 6.12
N ALA A 217 -0.26 4.46 6.02
CA ALA A 217 -1.21 4.43 7.13
C ALA A 217 -1.48 3.00 7.64
N THR A 218 -1.46 2.02 6.75
CA THR A 218 -1.63 0.59 7.09
C THR A 218 -0.40 0.00 7.79
N ASN A 219 0.81 0.47 7.44
CA ASN A 219 2.08 -0.14 7.88
C ASN A 219 2.87 0.70 8.90
N MET A 220 2.42 1.90 9.24
CA MET A 220 3.22 2.86 10.01
C MET A 220 3.63 2.32 11.40
N ASN A 221 2.76 1.58 12.08
CA ASN A 221 3.12 0.98 13.38
C ASN A 221 4.27 -0.04 13.26
N LEU A 222 4.50 -0.63 12.08
CA LEU A 222 5.61 -1.54 11.84
C LEU A 222 6.98 -0.85 11.95
N ILE A 223 7.04 0.48 11.72
CA ILE A 223 8.31 1.24 11.71
C ILE A 223 9.07 1.08 13.04
N TRP A 224 8.35 1.06 14.16
CA TRP A 224 8.94 0.95 15.49
C TRP A 224 8.70 -0.43 16.13
N ILE A 225 7.60 -1.13 15.79
CA ILE A 225 7.33 -2.47 16.32
C ILE A 225 8.33 -3.49 15.80
N VAL A 226 8.69 -3.45 14.51
CA VAL A 226 9.65 -4.40 13.93
C VAL A 226 11.02 -4.29 14.60
N PRO A 227 11.62 -3.10 14.82
CA PRO A 227 12.83 -2.96 15.63
C PRO A 227 12.70 -3.51 17.06
N VAL A 228 11.59 -3.24 17.74
CA VAL A 228 11.34 -3.78 19.09
C VAL A 228 11.28 -5.31 19.06
N GLN A 229 10.58 -5.90 18.08
CA GLN A 229 10.51 -7.35 17.89
C GLN A 229 11.91 -7.94 17.66
N ILE A 230 12.73 -7.33 16.79
CA ILE A 230 14.11 -7.77 16.55
C ILE A 230 14.92 -7.76 17.86
N ALA A 231 14.83 -6.68 18.65
CA ALA A 231 15.55 -6.57 19.91
C ALA A 231 15.13 -7.65 20.92
N VAL A 232 13.82 -7.88 21.07
CA VAL A 232 13.28 -8.91 21.98
C VAL A 232 13.70 -10.31 21.52
N VAL A 233 13.59 -10.62 20.23
CA VAL A 233 13.97 -11.94 19.70
C VAL A 233 15.48 -12.19 19.83
N LEU A 234 16.31 -11.19 19.54
CA LEU A 234 17.76 -11.29 19.75
C LEU A 234 18.11 -11.51 21.22
N TYR A 235 17.42 -10.82 22.14
CA TYR A 235 17.61 -11.03 23.58
C TYR A 235 17.22 -12.46 23.99
N LEU A 236 16.08 -12.97 23.53
CA LEU A 236 15.65 -14.34 23.80
C LEU A 236 16.64 -15.38 23.22
N LEU A 237 17.12 -15.17 22.00
CA LEU A 237 18.15 -16.01 21.40
C LEU A 237 19.43 -15.99 22.24
N TYR A 238 19.85 -14.82 22.72
CA TYR A 238 21.04 -14.69 23.57
C TYR A 238 20.87 -15.48 24.88
N LEU A 239 19.68 -15.49 25.47
CA LEU A 239 19.41 -16.32 26.65
C LEU A 239 19.49 -17.83 26.36
N LEU A 240 19.17 -18.27 25.14
CA LEU A 240 19.16 -19.70 24.77
C LEU A 240 20.53 -20.22 24.35
N VAL A 241 21.27 -19.47 23.54
CA VAL A 241 22.52 -19.93 22.92
C VAL A 241 23.72 -19.00 23.18
N GLY A 242 23.58 -18.03 24.08
CA GLY A 242 24.65 -17.15 24.52
C GLY A 242 25.21 -16.28 23.38
N TRP A 243 26.53 -16.09 23.38
CA TRP A 243 27.19 -15.22 22.41
C TRP A 243 27.24 -15.81 20.97
N SER A 244 26.91 -17.09 20.79
CA SER A 244 26.84 -17.70 19.46
C SER A 244 25.83 -17.03 18.52
N VAL A 245 24.82 -16.33 19.07
CA VAL A 245 23.87 -15.50 18.30
C VAL A 245 24.59 -14.45 17.47
N PHE A 246 25.64 -13.81 18.01
CA PHE A 246 26.35 -12.75 17.30
C PHE A 246 27.15 -13.28 16.11
N VAL A 247 27.65 -14.52 16.19
CA VAL A 247 28.26 -15.20 15.04
C VAL A 247 27.21 -15.48 13.97
N GLY A 248 26.03 -15.96 14.38
CA GLY A 248 24.90 -16.13 13.47
C GLY A 248 24.48 -14.82 12.80
N LEU A 249 24.43 -13.72 13.54
CA LEU A 249 24.11 -12.39 13.02
C LEU A 249 25.16 -11.90 12.01
N ALA A 250 26.45 -12.15 12.27
CA ALA A 250 27.50 -11.84 11.31
C ALA A 250 27.30 -12.60 9.98
N VAL A 251 26.93 -13.88 10.05
CA VAL A 251 26.59 -14.67 8.85
C VAL A 251 25.36 -14.12 8.14
N VAL A 252 24.32 -13.71 8.87
CA VAL A 252 23.15 -13.04 8.28
C VAL A 252 23.56 -11.80 7.48
N VAL A 253 24.42 -10.95 8.05
CA VAL A 253 24.89 -9.73 7.36
C VAL A 253 25.64 -10.07 6.07
N VAL A 254 26.52 -11.08 6.10
CA VAL A 254 27.24 -11.55 4.90
C VAL A 254 26.28 -12.09 3.84
N ILE A 255 25.31 -12.90 4.23
CA ILE A 255 24.32 -13.46 3.29
C ILE A 255 23.42 -12.36 2.72
N LEU A 256 23.00 -11.38 3.53
CA LEU A 256 22.24 -10.23 3.05
C LEU A 256 23.04 -9.39 2.05
N ALA A 257 24.33 -9.19 2.28
CA ALA A 257 25.20 -8.51 1.31
C ALA A 257 25.31 -9.29 0.00
N LEU A 258 25.47 -10.61 0.06
CA LEU A 258 25.47 -11.46 -1.13
C LEU A 258 24.15 -11.39 -1.89
N ASN A 259 23.02 -11.45 -1.16
CA ASN A 259 21.68 -11.29 -1.75
C ASN A 259 21.52 -9.92 -2.43
N ALA A 260 22.03 -8.85 -1.83
CA ALA A 260 22.01 -7.51 -2.43
C ALA A 260 22.80 -7.46 -3.76
N VAL A 261 23.98 -8.09 -3.80
CA VAL A 261 24.78 -8.19 -5.04
C VAL A 261 24.03 -8.96 -6.12
N VAL A 262 23.46 -10.13 -5.81
CA VAL A 262 22.66 -10.91 -6.77
C VAL A 262 21.42 -10.13 -7.22
N ALA A 263 20.77 -9.38 -6.32
CA ALA A 263 19.62 -8.54 -6.66
C ALA A 263 19.98 -7.42 -7.64
N ILE A 264 21.18 -6.85 -7.59
CA ILE A 264 21.65 -5.88 -8.58
C ILE A 264 21.76 -6.52 -9.97
N PHE A 265 22.32 -7.73 -10.07
CA PHE A 265 22.38 -8.45 -11.35
C PHE A 265 20.99 -8.83 -11.87
N LEU A 266 20.10 -9.26 -10.98
CA LEU A 266 18.70 -9.53 -11.29
C LEU A 266 18.02 -8.28 -11.88
N GLY A 267 18.23 -7.11 -11.28
CA GLY A 267 17.69 -5.83 -11.77
C GLY A 267 18.18 -5.48 -13.18
N LYS A 268 19.47 -5.69 -13.48
CA LYS A 268 20.01 -5.48 -14.84
C LYS A 268 19.35 -6.40 -15.86
N GLU A 269 19.18 -7.67 -15.56
CA GLU A 269 18.50 -8.61 -16.45
C GLU A 269 17.00 -8.30 -16.59
N GLN A 270 16.37 -7.76 -15.54
CA GLN A 270 15.00 -7.27 -15.57
C GLN A 270 14.85 -6.10 -16.58
N ASP A 271 15.81 -5.18 -16.63
CA ASP A 271 15.81 -4.10 -17.64
C ASP A 271 15.93 -4.64 -19.07
N HIS A 272 16.79 -5.65 -19.28
CA HIS A 272 16.92 -6.31 -20.59
C HIS A 272 15.62 -7.02 -21.00
N LEU A 273 14.97 -7.71 -20.06
CA LEU A 273 13.67 -8.34 -20.26
C LEU A 273 12.61 -7.30 -20.66
N TYR A 274 12.56 -6.16 -19.97
CA TYR A 274 11.60 -5.10 -20.28
C TYR A 274 11.84 -4.49 -21.66
N LYS A 275 13.09 -4.23 -22.04
CA LYS A 275 13.40 -3.77 -23.41
C LYS A 275 12.95 -4.76 -24.48
N ALA A 276 13.19 -6.05 -24.29
CA ALA A 276 12.76 -7.09 -25.24
C ALA A 276 11.23 -7.17 -25.34
N LYS A 277 10.55 -7.11 -24.20
CA LYS A 277 9.08 -7.08 -24.12
C LYS A 277 8.50 -5.84 -24.82
N ASP A 278 9.06 -4.67 -24.58
CA ASP A 278 8.60 -3.40 -25.15
C ASP A 278 8.79 -3.38 -26.67
N ASN A 279 9.93 -3.85 -27.16
CA ASN A 279 10.19 -3.99 -28.60
C ASN A 279 9.15 -4.90 -29.27
N ARG A 280 8.82 -6.05 -28.66
CA ARG A 280 7.77 -6.93 -29.17
C ARG A 280 6.40 -6.25 -29.14
N MET A 281 6.04 -5.60 -28.03
CA MET A 281 4.75 -4.95 -27.88
C MET A 281 4.57 -3.78 -28.85
N LYS A 282 5.64 -3.05 -29.14
CA LYS A 282 5.65 -2.00 -30.17
C LYS A 282 5.24 -2.55 -31.53
N VAL A 283 5.87 -3.65 -31.99
CA VAL A 283 5.53 -4.27 -33.27
C VAL A 283 4.10 -4.82 -33.26
N VAL A 284 3.64 -5.40 -32.16
CA VAL A 284 2.23 -5.83 -32.02
C VAL A 284 1.29 -4.64 -32.24
N ASN A 285 1.53 -3.51 -31.57
CA ASN A 285 0.70 -2.32 -31.72
C ASN A 285 0.72 -1.77 -33.15
N GLU A 286 1.88 -1.74 -33.82
CA GLU A 286 2.00 -1.33 -35.22
C GLU A 286 1.20 -2.24 -36.17
N VAL A 287 1.27 -3.57 -35.98
CA VAL A 287 0.54 -4.54 -36.80
C VAL A 287 -0.97 -4.41 -36.62
N PHE A 288 -1.46 -4.30 -35.38
CA PHE A 288 -2.89 -4.14 -35.13
C PHE A 288 -3.41 -2.77 -35.58
N GLY A 289 -2.60 -1.72 -35.44
CA GLY A 289 -2.93 -0.39 -35.96
C GLY A 289 -3.09 -0.36 -37.48
N ALA A 290 -2.36 -1.21 -38.21
CA ALA A 290 -2.40 -1.32 -39.67
C ALA A 290 -3.03 -2.63 -40.17
N ILE A 291 -3.89 -3.29 -39.37
CA ILE A 291 -4.33 -4.68 -39.64
C ILE A 291 -5.03 -4.85 -40.99
N GLN A 292 -5.77 -3.84 -41.46
CA GLN A 292 -6.43 -3.86 -42.76
C GLN A 292 -5.42 -3.96 -43.92
N ILE A 293 -4.31 -3.21 -43.86
CA ILE A 293 -3.24 -3.25 -44.87
C ILE A 293 -2.54 -4.60 -44.84
N VAL A 294 -2.25 -5.12 -43.64
CA VAL A 294 -1.63 -6.43 -43.46
C VAL A 294 -2.48 -7.55 -44.09
N LYS A 295 -3.80 -7.51 -43.84
CA LYS A 295 -4.79 -8.46 -44.39
C LYS A 295 -4.93 -8.34 -45.91
N PHE A 296 -5.04 -7.12 -46.42
CA PHE A 296 -5.19 -6.86 -47.85
C PHE A 296 -4.00 -7.39 -48.67
N ASN A 297 -2.79 -7.34 -48.09
CA ASN A 297 -1.56 -7.79 -48.75
C ASN A 297 -1.12 -9.23 -48.38
N ALA A 298 -1.92 -9.95 -47.59
CA ALA A 298 -1.58 -11.29 -47.10
C ALA A 298 -0.20 -11.37 -46.41
N TRP A 299 0.17 -10.37 -45.59
CA TRP A 299 1.47 -10.28 -44.91
C TRP A 299 1.51 -10.95 -43.53
N GLU A 300 0.46 -11.66 -43.12
CA GLU A 300 0.33 -12.22 -41.77
C GLU A 300 1.52 -13.11 -41.41
N GLU A 301 1.88 -14.05 -42.29
CA GLU A 301 2.98 -14.99 -42.05
C GLU A 301 4.32 -14.27 -41.83
N LYS A 302 4.57 -13.18 -42.56
CA LYS A 302 5.79 -12.39 -42.40
C LYS A 302 5.84 -11.68 -41.04
N PHE A 303 4.72 -11.12 -40.59
CA PHE A 303 4.65 -10.48 -39.28
C PHE A 303 4.67 -11.49 -38.13
N VAL A 304 4.05 -12.67 -38.31
CA VAL A 304 4.14 -13.78 -37.37
C VAL A 304 5.58 -14.25 -37.20
N ALA A 305 6.32 -14.42 -38.31
CA ALA A 305 7.74 -14.78 -38.26
C ALA A 305 8.57 -13.72 -37.50
N LYS A 306 8.40 -12.43 -37.82
CA LYS A 306 9.08 -11.31 -37.13
C LYS A 306 8.75 -11.25 -35.63
N LEU A 307 7.49 -11.42 -35.26
CA LEU A 307 7.06 -11.45 -33.86
C LEU A 307 7.61 -12.67 -33.12
N THR A 308 7.74 -13.80 -33.80
CA THR A 308 8.34 -15.03 -33.25
C THR A 308 9.83 -14.84 -32.97
N GLU A 309 10.57 -14.18 -33.86
CA GLU A 309 11.98 -13.83 -33.63
C GLU A 309 12.14 -12.94 -32.39
N LEU A 310 11.33 -11.87 -32.27
CA LEU A 310 11.33 -11.01 -31.08
C LEU A 310 10.96 -11.77 -29.81
N ARG A 311 10.03 -12.73 -29.92
CA ARG A 311 9.63 -13.59 -28.81
C ARG A 311 10.75 -14.52 -28.36
N LEU A 312 11.56 -15.04 -29.28
CA LEU A 312 12.73 -15.86 -28.93
C LEU A 312 13.76 -15.05 -28.13
N VAL A 313 14.04 -13.81 -28.54
CA VAL A 313 14.91 -12.90 -27.78
C VAL A 313 14.34 -12.65 -26.37
N GLU A 314 13.05 -12.37 -26.27
CA GLU A 314 12.35 -12.19 -24.98
C GLU A 314 12.48 -13.45 -24.11
N ILE A 315 12.27 -14.65 -24.66
CA ILE A 315 12.39 -15.93 -23.92
C ILE A 315 13.81 -16.14 -23.39
N VAL A 316 14.85 -15.84 -24.17
CA VAL A 316 16.23 -15.94 -23.71
C VAL A 316 16.49 -14.97 -22.54
N SER A 317 15.98 -13.74 -22.62
CA SER A 317 16.05 -12.77 -21.52
C SER A 317 15.28 -13.25 -20.28
N ILE A 318 14.08 -13.83 -20.45
CA ILE A 318 13.33 -14.45 -19.35
C ILE A 318 14.16 -15.54 -18.68
N TRP A 319 14.81 -16.41 -19.46
CA TRP A 319 15.60 -17.51 -18.91
C TRP A 319 16.80 -17.01 -18.10
N LYS A 320 17.50 -15.98 -18.59
CA LYS A 320 18.58 -15.32 -17.85
C LYS A 320 18.08 -14.71 -16.54
N PHE A 321 16.98 -13.95 -16.59
CA PHE A 321 16.33 -13.38 -15.41
C PHE A 321 15.97 -14.47 -14.39
N MET A 322 15.30 -15.54 -14.83
CA MET A 322 14.88 -16.64 -13.96
C MET A 322 16.06 -17.36 -13.31
N ARG A 323 17.19 -17.50 -14.00
CA ARG A 323 18.41 -18.10 -13.42
C ARG A 323 18.91 -17.28 -12.23
N TYR A 324 19.02 -15.96 -12.36
CA TYR A 324 19.42 -15.11 -11.22
C TYR A 324 18.37 -15.11 -10.11
N TYR A 325 17.08 -15.14 -10.47
CA TYR A 325 15.99 -15.22 -9.52
C TYR A 325 16.05 -16.52 -8.69
N ILE A 326 16.29 -17.67 -9.33
CA ILE A 326 16.45 -18.95 -8.65
C ILE A 326 17.64 -18.90 -7.70
N VAL A 327 18.79 -18.36 -8.13
CA VAL A 327 19.97 -18.20 -7.26
C VAL A 327 19.62 -17.37 -6.03
N LEU A 328 18.98 -16.21 -6.22
CA LEU A 328 18.56 -15.34 -5.11
C LEU A 328 17.62 -16.07 -4.14
N MET A 329 16.62 -16.80 -4.66
CA MET A 329 15.68 -17.56 -3.84
C MET A 329 16.35 -18.70 -3.07
N VAL A 330 17.28 -19.44 -3.70
CA VAL A 330 18.04 -20.50 -3.03
C VAL A 330 18.83 -19.92 -1.84
N PHE A 331 19.54 -18.81 -2.02
CA PHE A 331 20.24 -18.17 -0.90
C PHE A 331 19.28 -17.67 0.18
N LEU A 332 18.17 -17.04 -0.20
CA LEU A 332 17.16 -16.53 0.75
C LEU A 332 16.58 -17.64 1.63
N PHE A 333 16.17 -18.76 1.04
CA PHE A 333 15.57 -19.90 1.76
C PHE A 333 16.61 -20.78 2.46
N SER A 334 17.88 -20.78 2.02
CA SER A 334 18.96 -21.50 2.71
C SER A 334 19.56 -20.70 3.87
N THR A 335 19.32 -19.39 3.94
CA THR A 335 19.84 -18.49 4.99
C THR A 335 19.57 -19.04 6.41
N PRO A 336 18.34 -19.47 6.76
CA PRO A 336 18.06 -19.94 8.12
C PRO A 336 18.80 -21.20 8.48
N VAL A 337 18.96 -22.11 7.51
CA VAL A 337 19.69 -23.36 7.71
C VAL A 337 21.16 -23.06 7.96
N LEU A 338 21.79 -22.24 7.12
CA LEU A 338 23.21 -21.87 7.25
C LEU A 338 23.50 -21.15 8.56
N VAL A 339 22.64 -20.20 8.95
CA VAL A 339 22.80 -19.45 10.19
C VAL A 339 22.59 -20.36 11.39
N THR A 340 21.57 -21.22 11.36
CA THR A 340 21.28 -22.17 12.45
C THR A 340 22.43 -23.15 12.65
N ILE A 341 22.99 -23.71 11.56
CA ILE A 341 24.18 -24.57 11.60
C ILE A 341 25.35 -23.83 12.23
N THR A 342 25.59 -22.57 11.85
CA THR A 342 26.70 -21.77 12.38
C THR A 342 26.53 -21.49 13.87
N ILE A 343 25.32 -21.12 14.31
CA ILE A 343 25.00 -20.90 15.73
C ILE A 343 25.26 -22.17 16.54
N PHE A 344 24.72 -23.31 16.11
CA PHE A 344 24.88 -24.57 16.83
C PHE A 344 26.32 -25.10 16.80
N ALA A 345 27.04 -24.94 15.69
CA ALA A 345 28.46 -25.29 15.60
C ALA A 345 29.29 -24.44 16.58
N THR A 346 29.02 -23.14 16.67
CA THR A 346 29.68 -22.26 17.65
C THR A 346 29.33 -22.65 19.08
N PHE A 347 28.04 -22.89 19.36
CA PHE A 347 27.56 -23.26 20.69
C PHE A 347 28.15 -24.59 21.19
N THR A 348 28.33 -25.57 20.31
CA THR A 348 28.87 -26.89 20.66
C THR A 348 30.39 -26.94 20.63
N LEU A 349 31.00 -26.54 19.51
CA LEU A 349 32.44 -26.71 19.28
C LEU A 349 33.27 -25.64 19.99
N TRP A 350 32.79 -24.40 20.05
CA TRP A 350 33.58 -23.28 20.60
C TRP A 350 33.21 -22.97 22.05
N MET A 351 31.92 -23.04 22.41
CA MET A 351 31.47 -22.80 23.79
C MET A 351 31.47 -24.06 24.66
N GLY A 352 31.64 -25.26 24.06
CA GLY A 352 31.63 -26.53 24.77
C GLY A 352 30.29 -26.87 25.43
N GLN A 353 29.18 -26.26 24.98
CA GLN A 353 27.86 -26.47 25.57
C GLN A 353 27.13 -27.63 24.88
N SER A 354 26.28 -28.33 25.63
CA SER A 354 25.50 -29.45 25.10
C SER A 354 24.25 -28.95 24.37
N LEU A 355 24.10 -29.36 23.11
CA LEU A 355 22.96 -29.01 22.30
C LEU A 355 21.78 -29.92 22.63
N THR A 356 20.87 -29.43 23.48
CA THR A 356 19.64 -30.15 23.80
C THR A 356 18.58 -29.94 22.72
N VAL A 357 17.68 -30.93 22.55
CA VAL A 357 16.56 -30.87 21.60
C VAL A 357 15.70 -29.62 21.84
N ALA A 358 15.51 -29.22 23.09
CA ALA A 358 14.78 -28.01 23.47
C ALA A 358 15.45 -26.73 22.93
N ILE A 359 16.78 -26.62 23.06
CA ILE A 359 17.55 -25.49 22.54
C ILE A 359 17.42 -25.44 21.01
N VAL A 360 17.53 -26.59 20.34
CA VAL A 360 17.45 -26.66 18.86
C VAL A 360 16.13 -26.11 18.34
N PHE A 361 15.01 -26.67 18.81
CA PHE A 361 13.69 -26.30 18.29
C PHE A 361 13.29 -24.86 18.62
N SER A 362 13.62 -24.38 19.83
CA SER A 362 13.33 -23.00 20.21
C SER A 362 14.22 -21.99 19.50
N THR A 363 15.51 -22.28 19.32
CA THR A 363 16.41 -21.40 18.55
C THR A 363 15.97 -21.31 17.09
N LEU A 364 15.62 -22.44 16.47
CA LEU A 364 15.13 -22.45 15.09
C LEU A 364 13.85 -21.61 14.95
N SER A 365 12.89 -21.79 15.86
CA SER A 365 11.61 -21.06 15.83
C SER A 365 11.78 -19.56 16.05
N LEU A 366 12.63 -19.15 17.01
CA LEU A 366 12.95 -17.75 17.26
C LEU A 366 13.71 -17.13 16.07
N PHE A 367 14.61 -17.89 15.43
CA PHE A 367 15.33 -17.41 14.26
C PHE A 367 14.40 -17.18 13.06
N MET A 368 13.42 -18.08 12.82
CA MET A 368 12.41 -17.87 11.77
C MET A 368 11.60 -16.59 12.01
N SER A 369 11.24 -16.31 13.27
CA SER A 369 10.57 -15.06 13.64
C SER A 369 11.46 -13.83 13.43
N LEU A 370 12.75 -13.92 13.76
CA LEU A 370 13.73 -12.86 13.48
C LEU A 370 13.85 -12.60 11.98
N GLN A 371 13.88 -13.64 11.17
CA GLN A 371 13.99 -13.54 9.72
C GLN A 371 12.78 -12.84 9.10
N GLU A 372 11.56 -13.20 9.52
CA GLU A 372 10.33 -12.52 9.07
C GLU A 372 10.40 -11.01 9.37
N ALA A 373 10.84 -10.64 10.57
CA ALA A 373 11.02 -9.24 10.96
C ALA A 373 12.08 -8.52 10.10
N LEU A 374 13.22 -9.17 9.84
CA LEU A 374 14.30 -8.62 9.02
C LEU A 374 13.88 -8.41 7.55
N PHE A 375 13.08 -9.31 6.98
CA PHE A 375 12.57 -9.15 5.61
C PHE A 375 11.44 -8.11 5.51
N GLY A 376 10.65 -7.93 6.56
CA GLY A 376 9.62 -6.90 6.61
C GLY A 376 10.19 -5.47 6.66
N LEU A 377 11.35 -5.28 7.30
CA LEU A 377 11.92 -3.95 7.58
C LEU A 377 12.15 -3.11 6.30
N PRO A 378 12.78 -3.60 5.23
CA PRO A 378 12.94 -2.84 3.99
C PRO A 378 11.61 -2.38 3.38
N VAL A 379 10.58 -3.22 3.40
CA VAL A 379 9.25 -2.90 2.86
C VAL A 379 8.63 -1.71 3.60
N VAL A 380 8.75 -1.71 4.94
CA VAL A 380 8.24 -0.65 5.80
C VAL A 380 9.00 0.67 5.57
N VAL A 381 10.33 0.61 5.44
CA VAL A 381 11.16 1.78 5.14
C VAL A 381 10.81 2.36 3.77
N MET A 382 10.72 1.52 2.73
CA MET A 382 10.34 1.98 1.39
C MET A 382 8.95 2.62 1.36
N SER A 383 7.96 1.99 2.00
CA SER A 383 6.61 2.54 2.12
C SER A 383 6.60 3.91 2.80
N THR A 384 7.49 4.12 3.79
CA THR A 384 7.63 5.39 4.51
C THR A 384 8.25 6.46 3.63
N VAL A 385 9.35 6.15 2.94
CA VAL A 385 10.02 7.07 2.02
C VAL A 385 9.09 7.51 0.89
N GLN A 386 8.38 6.55 0.28
CA GLN A 386 7.41 6.84 -0.78
C GLN A 386 6.29 7.75 -0.27
N CYS A 387 5.78 7.50 0.93
CA CYS A 387 4.79 8.37 1.56
C CYS A 387 5.30 9.80 1.73
N PHE A 388 6.52 10.02 2.23
CA PHE A 388 7.04 11.39 2.40
C PHE A 388 7.16 12.15 1.08
N VAL A 389 7.62 11.49 0.02
CA VAL A 389 7.67 12.11 -1.32
C VAL A 389 6.26 12.43 -1.81
N SER A 390 5.31 11.51 -1.61
CA SER A 390 3.91 11.70 -2.01
C SER A 390 3.21 12.81 -1.23
N VAL A 391 3.39 12.86 0.09
CA VAL A 391 2.90 13.95 0.94
C VAL A 391 3.42 15.28 0.44
N LYS A 392 4.74 15.40 0.15
CA LYS A 392 5.32 16.64 -0.37
C LYS A 392 4.65 17.09 -1.68
N ARG A 393 4.43 16.17 -2.62
CA ARG A 393 3.78 16.48 -3.91
C ARG A 393 2.32 16.86 -3.76
N ILE A 394 1.56 16.13 -2.94
CA ILE A 394 0.15 16.42 -2.67
C ILE A 394 0.02 17.79 -1.97
N ASN A 395 0.83 18.03 -0.93
CA ASN A 395 0.79 19.28 -0.18
C ASN A 395 1.13 20.49 -1.07
N ALA A 396 2.08 20.34 -2.00
CA ALA A 396 2.41 21.39 -2.96
C ALA A 396 1.21 21.80 -3.82
N VAL A 397 0.38 20.84 -4.28
CA VAL A 397 -0.84 21.14 -5.04
C VAL A 397 -1.94 21.70 -4.16
N LEU A 398 -2.12 21.19 -2.94
CA LEU A 398 -3.11 21.71 -1.99
C LEU A 398 -2.84 23.17 -1.59
N LEU A 399 -1.59 23.63 -1.70
CA LEU A 399 -1.18 25.00 -1.39
C LEU A 399 -1.15 25.94 -2.61
N MET A 400 -1.48 25.47 -3.81
CA MET A 400 -1.51 26.32 -5.00
C MET A 400 -2.64 27.36 -4.97
N ASP A 401 -2.45 28.45 -5.71
CA ASP A 401 -3.43 29.54 -5.80
C ASP A 401 -4.74 29.05 -6.45
N GLU A 402 -5.84 29.37 -5.78
CA GLU A 402 -7.21 29.13 -6.24
C GLU A 402 -7.73 30.34 -7.03
N CYS A 403 -8.78 30.12 -7.82
CA CYS A 403 -9.56 31.21 -8.41
C CYS A 403 -10.33 31.90 -7.30
N ASP A 404 -10.23 33.22 -7.19
CA ASP A 404 -11.02 33.97 -6.22
C ASP A 404 -12.46 34.12 -6.77
N PRO A 405 -13.49 33.56 -6.10
CA PRO A 405 -14.87 33.73 -6.53
C PRO A 405 -15.34 35.19 -6.48
N SER A 406 -14.62 36.06 -5.76
CA SER A 406 -14.92 37.49 -5.66
C SER A 406 -14.39 38.32 -6.83
N ASP A 407 -13.51 37.78 -7.67
CA ASP A 407 -13.00 38.43 -8.89
C ASP A 407 -14.14 38.79 -9.86
N VAL A 408 -15.24 38.03 -9.82
CA VAL A 408 -16.45 38.31 -10.60
C VAL A 408 -17.64 38.41 -9.67
N GLN A 409 -18.17 39.63 -9.51
CA GLN A 409 -19.39 39.84 -8.74
C GLN A 409 -20.62 39.46 -9.56
N THR A 410 -21.49 38.64 -8.98
CA THR A 410 -22.75 38.22 -9.59
C THR A 410 -23.93 38.82 -8.82
N PRO A 411 -25.14 38.86 -9.40
CA PRO A 411 -26.33 39.32 -8.68
C PRO A 411 -26.63 38.53 -7.39
N ALA A 412 -26.08 37.32 -7.25
CA ALA A 412 -26.19 36.50 -6.05
C ALA A 412 -25.16 36.88 -4.97
N SER A 413 -23.98 37.41 -5.37
CA SER A 413 -22.91 37.78 -4.44
C SER A 413 -23.00 39.23 -3.95
N ASN A 414 -23.67 40.13 -4.70
CA ASN A 414 -23.82 41.53 -4.32
C ASN A 414 -25.23 42.09 -4.66
N ALA A 415 -26.11 42.09 -3.65
CA ALA A 415 -27.50 42.54 -3.80
C ALA A 415 -27.63 44.05 -4.11
N ALA A 416 -26.66 44.87 -3.72
CA ALA A 416 -26.68 46.31 -3.99
C ALA A 416 -26.41 46.63 -5.47
N LEU A 417 -25.47 45.91 -6.10
CA LEU A 417 -25.21 46.06 -7.53
C LEU A 417 -26.35 45.52 -8.39
N LYS A 418 -27.04 44.46 -7.92
CA LYS A 418 -28.24 43.92 -8.59
C LYS A 418 -29.30 45.00 -8.79
N THR A 419 -29.60 45.79 -7.77
CA THR A 419 -30.63 46.84 -7.86
C THR A 419 -30.19 47.97 -8.81
N LYS A 420 -28.92 48.38 -8.75
CA LYS A 420 -28.37 49.43 -9.64
C LYS A 420 -28.40 49.01 -11.12
N TYR A 421 -27.85 47.84 -11.45
CA TYR A 421 -27.73 47.40 -12.85
C TYR A 421 -29.02 46.80 -13.42
N ALA A 422 -29.97 46.36 -12.58
CA ALA A 422 -31.29 45.94 -13.02
C ALA A 422 -32.11 47.11 -13.59
N THR A 423 -31.99 48.31 -13.01
CA THR A 423 -32.64 49.53 -13.51
C THR A 423 -32.17 49.87 -14.93
N ASP A 424 -30.87 49.72 -15.18
CA ASP A 424 -30.25 50.03 -16.48
C ASP A 424 -30.25 48.86 -17.47
N ARG A 425 -30.94 47.75 -17.15
CA ARG A 425 -30.95 46.48 -17.94
C ARG A 425 -29.55 46.01 -18.34
N THR A 426 -28.54 46.29 -17.53
CA THR A 426 -27.14 45.95 -17.83
C THR A 426 -26.87 44.48 -17.50
N VAL A 427 -26.45 43.72 -18.50
CA VAL A 427 -26.19 42.26 -18.37
C VAL A 427 -24.75 41.98 -17.91
N LEU A 428 -23.79 42.81 -18.33
CA LEU A 428 -22.38 42.73 -17.97
C LEU A 428 -21.82 44.15 -17.85
N ALA A 429 -21.12 44.44 -16.76
CA ALA A 429 -20.42 45.71 -16.55
C ALA A 429 -18.95 45.41 -16.22
N ILE A 430 -18.03 46.05 -16.94
CA ILE A 430 -16.59 46.01 -16.67
C ILE A 430 -16.14 47.46 -16.61
N ASP A 431 -15.65 47.89 -15.45
CA ASP A 431 -15.14 49.25 -15.23
C ASP A 431 -13.67 49.18 -14.82
N GLN A 432 -12.80 49.92 -15.51
CA GLN A 432 -11.34 49.97 -15.29
C GLN A 432 -10.65 48.59 -15.15
N GLY A 433 -11.15 47.56 -15.84
CA GLY A 433 -10.60 46.20 -15.74
C GLY A 433 -9.29 46.03 -16.49
N SER A 434 -8.26 45.53 -15.82
CA SER A 434 -7.00 45.08 -16.42
C SER A 434 -6.76 43.62 -16.06
N PHE A 435 -6.64 42.76 -17.08
CA PHE A 435 -6.53 41.30 -16.90
C PHE A 435 -5.40 40.76 -17.76
N GLY A 436 -4.67 39.77 -17.24
CA GLY A 436 -3.58 39.13 -17.96
C GLY A 436 -3.31 37.73 -17.43
N TRP A 437 -2.83 36.84 -18.31
CA TRP A 437 -2.47 35.47 -17.93
C TRP A 437 -1.13 35.38 -17.20
N HIS A 438 -0.32 36.45 -17.26
CA HIS A 438 0.99 36.56 -16.64
C HIS A 438 1.08 37.87 -15.87
N THR A 439 1.48 37.81 -14.61
CA THR A 439 1.97 38.98 -13.90
C THR A 439 3.27 39.40 -14.57
N VAL A 440 3.27 40.55 -15.26
CA VAL A 440 4.52 41.21 -15.63
C VAL A 440 5.18 41.56 -14.30
N ALA A 441 6.30 40.92 -13.99
CA ALA A 441 7.12 41.36 -12.87
C ALA A 441 7.40 42.83 -13.12
N SER A 442 6.93 43.70 -12.24
CA SER A 442 7.33 45.10 -12.26
C SER A 442 8.84 45.12 -12.02
N ASP A 443 9.61 45.23 -13.11
CA ASP A 443 11.01 45.62 -13.07
C ASP A 443 11.06 47.06 -12.53
N ASN A 444 10.87 47.21 -11.23
CA ASN A 444 11.28 48.40 -10.51
C ASN A 444 12.77 48.24 -10.21
N LYS A 445 13.58 48.20 -11.27
CA LYS A 445 14.99 48.60 -11.17
C LYS A 445 14.99 50.12 -11.23
N ASP A 446 15.09 50.70 -10.05
CA ASP A 446 15.27 52.12 -9.83
C ASP A 446 16.23 52.72 -10.85
N SER A 447 15.72 53.72 -11.56
CA SER A 447 16.51 54.70 -12.29
C SER A 447 17.25 55.59 -11.28
N ALA A 448 18.25 55.03 -10.61
CA ALA A 448 19.19 55.78 -9.79
C ALA A 448 20.56 55.77 -10.48
N THR A 449 20.80 56.83 -11.24
CA THR A 449 22.11 57.49 -11.44
C THR A 449 23.35 56.61 -11.56
N ASP A 450 23.83 56.43 -12.79
CA ASP A 450 25.28 56.35 -13.03
C ASP A 450 25.64 57.28 -14.21
N LYS A 451 25.83 58.57 -13.90
CA LYS A 451 26.59 59.47 -14.77
C LYS A 451 28.07 59.13 -14.54
N LYS A 452 28.60 58.18 -15.30
CA LYS A 452 30.05 58.14 -15.54
C LYS A 452 30.39 59.19 -16.59
N VAL A 453 30.93 60.29 -16.08
CA VAL A 453 31.74 61.23 -16.85
C VAL A 453 33.01 60.49 -17.27
N VAL A 454 33.23 60.46 -18.58
CA VAL A 454 34.52 60.23 -19.23
C VAL A 454 35.30 61.53 -19.06
N ASP A 455 36.53 61.48 -18.51
CA ASP A 455 37.71 62.16 -19.06
C ASP A 455 38.96 62.01 -18.16
N ALA A 456 40.09 61.83 -18.86
CA ALA A 456 41.51 61.86 -18.47
C ALA A 456 42.11 60.68 -17.69
#